data_AF-A0AAV5TG60-F1
#
_entry.id   AF-A0AAV5TG60-F1
#
_cell.length_a   1.000
_cell.length_b   1.000
_cell.length_c   1.000
_cell.angle_alpha   90.00
_cell.angle_beta   90.00
_cell.angle_gamma   90.00
#
_symmetry.space_group_name_H-M   'P 1'
#
loop_
_entity.id
_entity.type
_entity.pdbx_description
1 polymer ?
#
loop_
_entity_poly.entity_id
_entity_poly.type
_entity_poly.pdbx_seq_one_letter_code
_entity_poly.pdbx_strand_id
1 'polypeptide(L)'
;LVGLAGIIANAILLILLVRSDIGKAARLYRISCMITSILGLYTSFLLLILGDVPIFVDGRYAVVLYGPVLFYLPDRVNNILCVAFFTQIHTMWQIIPAPSIVQWMSLS
;
A
#
# COMPACT_ATOMS: atom_id res chain seq x y z
N LEU A 1 -3.20 3.56 14.48
CA LEU A 1 -2.69 4.93 14.17
C LEU A 1 -2.00 4.99 12.82
N VAL A 2 -1.07 4.07 12.52
CA VAL A 2 -0.33 4.03 11.25
C VAL A 2 -1.27 3.95 10.03
N GLY A 3 -2.24 3.02 10.02
CA GLY A 3 -3.20 2.91 8.91
C GLY A 3 -4.03 4.18 8.68
N LEU A 4 -4.53 4.82 9.75
CA LEU A 4 -5.31 6.07 9.63
C LEU A 4 -4.47 7.22 9.04
N ALA A 5 -3.24 7.39 9.54
CA ALA A 5 -2.32 8.38 9.01
C ALA A 5 -1.98 8.12 7.53
N GLY A 6 -1.77 6.84 7.17
CA GLY A 6 -1.55 6.41 5.79
C GLY A 6 -2.74 6.73 4.87
N ILE A 7 -3.97 6.52 5.33
CA ILE A 7 -5.18 6.89 4.56
C ILE A 7 -5.20 8.39 4.30
N ILE A 8 -5.01 9.21 5.34
CA ILE A 8 -5.04 10.67 5.22
C ILE A 8 -3.97 11.16 4.26
N ALA A 9 -2.72 10.69 4.43
CA ALA A 9 -1.60 11.11 3.60
C ALA A 9 -1.79 10.74 2.12
N ASN A 10 -2.17 9.49 1.83
CA ASN A 10 -2.37 9.06 0.44
C ASN A 10 -3.60 9.70 -0.21
N ALA A 11 -4.65 10.00 0.56
CA ALA A 11 -5.82 10.74 0.06
C ALA A 11 -5.45 12.18 -0.32
N ILE A 12 -4.70 12.89 0.53
CA ILE A 12 -4.21 14.24 0.24
C ILE A 12 -3.32 14.22 -1.00
N LEU A 13 -2.37 13.28 -1.07
CA LEU A 13 -1.48 13.15 -2.22
C LEU A 13 -2.25 12.91 -3.52
N LEU A 14 -3.25 12.02 -3.50
CA LEU A 14 -4.09 11.76 -4.66
C LEU A 14 -4.87 13.02 -5.10
N ILE A 15 -5.43 13.78 -4.16
CA ILE A 15 -6.13 15.05 -4.46
C ILE A 15 -5.18 16.06 -5.12
N LEU A 16 -3.96 16.21 -4.59
CA LEU A 16 -2.95 17.11 -5.15
C LEU A 16 -2.53 16.67 -6.56
N LEU A 17 -2.31 15.37 -6.78
CA LEU A 17 -1.94 14.83 -8.08
C LEU A 17 -3.06 14.99 -9.12
N VAL A 18 -4.32 14.86 -8.73
CA VAL A 18 -5.46 15.06 -9.64
C VAL A 18 -5.63 16.53 -10.00
N ARG A 19 -5.40 17.45 -9.06
CA ARG A 19 -5.58 18.90 -9.27
C ARG A 19 -4.38 19.58 -9.91
N SER A 20 -3.22 18.96 -9.92
CA SER A 20 -2.01 19.53 -10.52
C SER A 20 -2.03 19.37 -12.03
N ASP A 21 -2.04 20.51 -12.74
CA ASP A 21 -1.73 20.56 -14.16
C ASP A 21 -0.21 20.53 -14.32
N ILE A 22 0.30 19.36 -14.67
CA ILE A 22 1.73 19.16 -14.91
C ILE A 22 1.87 18.90 -16.40
N GLY A 23 2.79 19.63 -17.05
CA GLY A 23 3.03 19.56 -18.48
C GLY A 23 3.27 18.14 -18.99
N LYS A 24 3.12 17.93 -20.31
CA LYS A 24 3.13 16.61 -20.96
C LYS A 24 4.33 15.72 -20.58
N ALA A 25 5.50 16.32 -20.31
CA ALA A 25 6.72 15.60 -19.94
C ALA A 25 6.62 14.86 -18.59
N ALA A 26 5.87 15.39 -17.62
CA ALA A 26 5.73 14.79 -16.29
C ALA A 26 4.41 14.03 -16.10
N ARG A 27 3.64 13.82 -17.18
CA ARG A 27 2.38 13.07 -17.14
C ARG A 27 2.59 11.62 -16.69
N LEU A 28 3.65 10.97 -17.15
CA LEU A 28 3.96 9.59 -16.78
C LEU A 28 4.31 9.48 -15.29
N TYR A 29 5.11 10.41 -14.78
CA TYR A 29 5.43 10.51 -13.35
C TYR A 29 4.16 10.67 -12.51
N ARG A 30 3.27 11.59 -12.91
CA ARG A 30 1.99 11.82 -12.23
C ARG A 30 1.13 10.55 -12.17
N ILE A 31 1.03 9.80 -13.27
CA ILE A 31 0.26 8.55 -13.32
C ILE A 31 0.88 7.50 -12.37
N SER A 32 2.21 7.33 -12.38
CA SER A 32 2.90 6.41 -11.47
C SER A 32 2.66 6.79 -9.99
N CYS A 33 2.70 8.07 -9.65
CA CYS A 33 2.40 8.55 -8.31
C CYS A 33 0.93 8.33 -7.91
N MET A 34 -0.02 8.50 -8.84
CA MET A 34 -1.44 8.23 -8.60
C MET A 34 -1.67 6.75 -8.31
N ILE A 35 -1.11 5.86 -9.12
CA ILE A 35 -1.19 4.40 -8.91
C ILE A 35 -0.61 4.03 -7.55
N THR A 36 0.56 4.58 -7.21
CA THR A 36 1.21 4.33 -5.91
C THR A 36 0.36 4.84 -4.75
N SER A 37 -0.28 6.00 -4.89
CA SER A 37 -1.16 6.57 -3.87
C SER A 37 -2.42 5.71 -3.66
N ILE A 38 -3.01 5.18 -4.73
CA ILE A 38 -4.16 4.27 -4.66
C ILE A 38 -3.79 2.97 -3.96
N LEU A 39 -2.64 2.38 -4.31
CA LEU A 39 -2.11 1.20 -3.63
C LEU A 39 -1.83 1.50 -2.16
N GLY A 40 -1.26 2.66 -1.85
CA GLY A 40 -1.03 3.13 -0.49
C GLY A 40 -2.32 3.28 0.32
N LEU A 41 -3.40 3.78 -0.28
CA LEU A 41 -4.73 3.84 0.35
C LEU A 41 -5.23 2.44 0.69
N TYR A 42 -5.17 1.50 -0.26
CA TYR A 42 -5.65 0.14 -0.04
C TYR A 42 -4.82 -0.58 1.04
N THR A 43 -3.49 -0.44 1.03
CA THR A 43 -2.62 -1.00 2.09
C THR A 43 -2.91 -0.36 3.44
N SER A 44 -3.11 0.96 3.50
CA SER A 44 -3.40 1.65 4.76
C SER A 44 -4.75 1.24 5.34
N PHE A 45 -5.74 0.97 4.47
CA PHE A 45 -7.03 0.40 4.86
C PHE A 45 -6.87 -1.02 5.41
N LEU A 46 -6.11 -1.88 4.72
CA LEU A 46 -5.84 -3.23 5.21
C LEU A 46 -5.10 -3.20 6.55
N LEU A 47 -4.12 -2.32 6.73
CA LEU A 47 -3.39 -2.13 8.00
C LEU A 47 -4.25 -1.57 9.15
N LEU A 48 -5.40 -0.96 8.83
CA LEU A 48 -6.35 -0.51 9.83
C LEU A 48 -7.14 -1.71 10.40
N ILE A 49 -7.36 -2.72 9.58
CA ILE A 49 -8.16 -3.91 9.89
C ILE A 49 -7.27 -5.05 10.39
N LEU A 50 -6.04 -5.13 9.88
CA LEU A 50 -5.05 -6.17 10.07
C LEU A 50 -3.77 -5.53 10.61
N GLY A 51 -3.25 -6.02 11.73
CA GLY A 51 -1.87 -5.84 12.15
C GLY A 51 -1.05 -7.05 11.72
N ASP A 52 0.16 -6.82 11.23
CA ASP A 52 1.15 -7.86 11.03
C ASP A 52 2.20 -7.82 12.15
N VAL A 53 2.52 -8.99 12.71
CA VAL A 53 3.67 -9.15 13.60
C VAL A 53 4.57 -10.23 12.99
N PRO A 54 5.80 -9.88 12.62
CA PRO A 54 6.79 -10.87 12.27
C PRO A 54 7.26 -11.58 13.54
N ILE A 55 7.20 -12.91 13.53
CA ILE A 55 7.70 -13.75 14.62
C ILE A 55 8.79 -14.64 14.06
N PHE A 56 9.88 -14.75 14.81
CA PHE A 56 10.96 -15.68 14.52
C PHE A 56 10.99 -16.75 15.62
N VAL A 57 10.68 -17.99 15.26
CA VAL A 57 10.68 -19.13 16.20
C VAL A 57 11.49 -20.27 15.59
N ASP A 58 12.49 -20.77 16.31
CA ASP A 58 13.33 -21.91 15.90
C ASP A 58 13.93 -21.79 14.50
N GLY A 59 14.42 -20.60 14.14
CA GLY A 59 15.01 -20.35 12.82
C GLY A 59 14.00 -20.15 11.69
N ARG A 60 12.69 -20.20 11.99
CA ARG A 60 11.61 -20.01 11.02
C ARG A 60 10.99 -18.63 11.18
N TYR A 61 10.83 -17.94 10.05
CA TYR A 61 10.15 -16.66 9.98
C TYR A 61 8.67 -16.89 9.63
N ALA A 62 7.78 -16.37 10.47
CA ALA A 62 6.34 -16.39 10.25
C ALA A 62 5.78 -14.97 10.38
N VAL A 63 4.85 -14.61 9.51
CA VAL A 63 4.08 -13.36 9.64
C VAL A 63 2.72 -13.73 10.17
N VAL A 64 2.41 -13.29 11.39
CA VAL A 64 1.10 -13.50 12.01
C VAL A 64 0.26 -12.26 11.78
N LEU A 65 -0.91 -12.46 11.15
CA LEU A 65 -1.91 -11.42 10.96
C LEU A 65 -2.93 -11.49 12.11
N TYR A 66 -3.09 -10.37 12.81
CA TYR A 66 -4.07 -10.20 13.87
C TYR A 66 -4.90 -8.95 13.58
N GLY A 67 -6.03 -8.74 14.24
CA GLY A 67 -6.81 -7.53 14.01
C GLY A 67 -8.14 -7.51 14.73
N PRO A 68 -8.69 -6.33 15.02
CA PRO A 68 -9.95 -6.21 15.76
C PRO A 68 -11.13 -6.85 15.04
N VAL A 69 -11.07 -6.95 13.70
CA VAL A 69 -12.18 -7.47 12.87
C VAL A 69 -12.03 -8.96 12.55
N LEU A 70 -10.80 -9.48 12.52
CA LEU A 70 -10.48 -10.88 12.17
C LEU A 70 -11.23 -11.89 13.04
N PHE A 71 -11.39 -11.60 14.34
CA PHE A 71 -12.07 -12.49 15.29
C PHE A 71 -13.58 -12.64 15.04
N TYR A 72 -14.20 -11.67 14.39
CA TYR A 72 -15.66 -11.67 14.15
C TYR A 72 -16.03 -12.17 12.75
N LEU A 73 -15.03 -12.37 11.88
CA LEU A 73 -15.23 -12.77 10.51
C LEU A 73 -15.17 -14.30 10.36
N PRO A 74 -15.96 -14.88 9.45
CA PRO A 74 -15.83 -16.30 9.12
C PRO A 74 -14.44 -16.63 8.55
N ASP A 75 -13.95 -17.85 8.80
CA ASP A 75 -12.62 -18.30 8.35
C ASP A 75 -12.35 -18.09 6.86
N ARG A 76 -13.38 -18.26 6.01
CA ARG A 76 -13.26 -18.01 4.57
C ARG A 76 -12.90 -16.56 4.26
N VAL A 77 -13.53 -15.61 4.96
CA VAL A 77 -13.27 -14.17 4.79
C VAL A 77 -11.89 -13.82 5.32
N ASN A 78 -11.49 -14.40 6.46
CA ASN A 78 -10.15 -14.25 7.02
C ASN A 78 -9.06 -14.72 6.06
N ASN A 79 -9.23 -15.90 5.45
CA ASN A 79 -8.28 -16.41 4.45
C ASN A 79 -8.19 -15.50 3.23
N ILE A 80 -9.32 -14.98 2.74
CA ILE A 80 -9.34 -14.01 1.62
C ILE A 80 -8.59 -12.73 2.01
N LEU A 81 -8.83 -12.20 3.21
CA LEU A 81 -8.14 -10.99 3.69
C LEU A 81 -6.64 -11.21 3.84
N CYS A 82 -6.21 -12.36 4.37
CA CYS A 82 -4.81 -12.73 4.46
C CYS A 82 -4.15 -12.78 3.07
N VAL A 83 -4.77 -13.46 2.11
CA VAL A 83 -4.26 -13.51 0.73
C VAL A 83 -4.20 -12.11 0.13
N ALA A 84 -5.27 -11.31 0.26
CA ALA A 84 -5.33 -9.95 -0.24
C ALA A 84 -4.22 -9.06 0.36
N PHE A 85 -3.91 -9.22 1.66
CA PHE A 85 -2.84 -8.49 2.32
C PHE A 85 -1.45 -8.84 1.75
N PHE A 86 -1.12 -10.13 1.66
CA PHE A 86 0.17 -10.56 1.12
C PHE A 86 0.33 -10.21 -0.36
N THR A 87 -0.73 -10.40 -1.16
CA THR A 87 -0.74 -9.97 -2.57
C THR A 87 -0.51 -8.47 -2.66
N GLN A 88 -1.17 -7.66 -1.82
CA GLN A 88 -1.01 -6.22 -1.85
C GLN A 88 0.41 -5.78 -1.47
N ILE A 89 1.00 -6.35 -0.43
CA ILE A 89 2.39 -6.07 -0.05
C ILE A 89 3.32 -6.42 -1.21
N HIS A 90 3.13 -7.59 -1.84
CA HIS A 90 3.94 -8.00 -2.98
C HIS A 90 3.80 -7.02 -4.15
N THR A 91 2.58 -6.62 -4.49
CA THR A 91 2.31 -5.65 -5.55
C THR A 91 2.94 -4.29 -5.26
N MET A 92 2.92 -3.82 -4.01
CA MET A 92 3.62 -2.58 -3.64
C MET A 92 5.12 -2.70 -3.88
N TRP A 93 5.75 -3.80 -3.44
CA TRP A 93 7.18 -4.02 -3.66
C TRP A 93 7.58 -3.99 -5.14
N GLN A 94 6.71 -4.48 -6.03
CA GLN A 94 6.94 -4.43 -7.48
C GLN A 94 6.76 -3.02 -8.08
N ILE A 95 5.93 -2.16 -7.48
CA ILE A 95 5.51 -0.88 -8.07
C ILE A 95 6.25 0.32 -7.46
N ILE A 96 6.74 0.24 -6.22
CA ILE A 96 7.56 1.29 -5.57
C ILE A 96 8.74 1.78 -6.43
N PRO A 97 9.44 0.94 -7.22
CA PRO A 97 10.51 1.41 -8.08
C PRO A 97 10.03 2.35 -9.19
N ALA A 98 8.79 2.21 -9.67
CA ALA A 98 8.34 2.89 -10.89
C ALA A 98 8.32 4.42 -10.76
N PRO A 99 7.76 5.06 -9.70
CA PRO A 99 7.87 6.51 -9.52
C PRO A 99 9.33 6.97 -9.40
N SER A 100 10.18 6.23 -8.69
CA SER A 100 11.59 6.57 -8.46
C SER A 100 12.40 6.54 -9.76
N ILE A 101 12.15 5.54 -10.61
CA ILE A 101 12.80 5.42 -11.93
C ILE A 101 12.35 6.56 -12.84
N VAL A 102 11.05 6.85 -12.89
CA VAL A 102 10.53 7.93 -13.74
C VAL A 102 11.02 9.30 -13.23
N GLN A 103 11.13 9.47 -11.91
CA GLN A 103 11.73 10.67 -11.32
C GLN A 103 13.19 10.82 -11.72
N TRP A 104 13.98 9.75 -11.64
CA TRP A 104 15.38 9.76 -12.07
C TRP A 104 15.50 10.16 -13.54
N MET A 105 14.71 9.56 -14.44
CA MET A 105 14.67 9.91 -15.87
C MET A 105 14.27 11.37 -16.14
N SER A 106 13.49 11.98 -15.24
CA SER A 106 13.07 13.39 -15.40
C SER A 106 14.11 14.39 -14.91
N LEU A 107 15.07 13.95 -14.08
CA LEU A 107 16.13 14.77 -13.49
C LEU A 107 17.48 14.61 -14.23
N SER A 108 17.62 13.56 -15.04
CA SER A 108 18.76 13.29 -15.93
C SER A 108 18.63 14.01 -17.26
#